data_AF-A0A959U151-F1
#
_entry.id   AF-A0A959U151-F1
#
_cell.length_a   1.000
_cell.length_b   1.000
_cell.length_c   1.000
_cell.angle_alpha   90.00
_cell.angle_beta   90.00
_cell.angle_gamma   90.00
#
_symmetry.space_group_name_H-M   'P 1'
#
loop_
_entity.id
_entity.type
_entity.pdbx_description
1 polymer ?
#
loop_
_entity_poly.entity_id
_entity_poly.type
_entity_poly.pdbx_seq_one_letter_code
_entity_poly.pdbx_strand_id
1 'polypeptide(L)' 'AFAEDAWTDVRMGNATFRRVKPCSRCVITTTDQRTGERGKEPLKTLSTYRRKGNAVNFGQNLIGLEQGVLRVGDAVRAC' A
#
# COMPACT_ATOMS: atom_id res chain seq x y z
N ALA A 1 -3.57 6.91 -11.87
CA ALA A 1 -2.73 5.88 -11.21
C ALA A 1 -2.55 6.27 -9.74
N PHE A 2 -2.31 5.31 -8.84
CA PHE A 2 -2.09 5.52 -7.40
C PHE A 2 -3.19 6.33 -6.69
N ALA A 3 -4.46 6.04 -6.99
CA ALA A 3 -5.59 6.77 -6.43
C ALA A 3 -5.60 6.74 -4.89
N GLU A 4 -5.05 5.68 -4.30
CA GLU A 4 -4.90 5.51 -2.86
C GLU A 4 -4.04 6.59 -2.19
N ASP A 5 -3.15 7.24 -2.93
CA ASP A 5 -2.32 8.33 -2.39
C ASP A 5 -3.17 9.54 -1.94
N ALA A 6 -4.38 9.70 -2.48
CA ALA A 6 -5.29 10.79 -2.13
C ALA A 6 -6.32 10.42 -1.06
N TRP A 7 -6.46 9.13 -0.71
CA TRP A 7 -7.47 8.70 0.24
C TRP A 7 -7.23 9.24 1.65
N THR A 8 -8.31 9.58 2.33
CA THR A 8 -8.29 10.04 3.72
C THR A 8 -9.00 9.03 4.62
N ASP A 9 -10.29 8.86 4.40
CA ASP A 9 -11.13 7.84 5.01
C ASP A 9 -11.67 6.92 3.92
N VAL A 10 -11.67 5.62 4.18
CA VAL A 10 -12.06 4.60 3.21
C VAL A 10 -13.05 3.66 3.86
N ARG A 11 -14.21 3.48 3.23
CA ARG A 11 -15.19 2.48 3.62
C ARG A 11 -15.12 1.30 2.65
N MET A 12 -15.00 0.10 3.20
CA MET A 12 -14.99 -1.16 2.44
C MET A 12 -16.06 -2.06 3.05
N GLY A 13 -17.16 -2.28 2.32
CA GLY A 13 -18.35 -2.93 2.86
C GLY A 13 -18.91 -2.18 4.08
N ASN A 14 -18.91 -2.85 5.24
CA ASN A 14 -19.36 -2.29 6.51
C ASN A 14 -18.23 -1.80 7.42
N ALA A 15 -16.96 -1.87 7.00
CA ALA A 15 -15.82 -1.44 7.81
C ALA A 15 -15.23 -0.12 7.31
N THR A 16 -14.84 0.72 8.27
CA THR A 16 -14.25 2.05 8.03
C THR A 16 -12.76 2.05 8.39
N PHE A 17 -11.96 2.64 7.51
CA PHE A 17 -10.52 2.75 7.63
C PHE A 17 -10.05 4.18 7.49
N ARG A 18 -8.96 4.54 8.17
CA ARG A 18 -8.29 5.83 8.03
C ARG A 18 -6.87 5.67 7.53
N ARG A 19 -6.47 6.48 6.56
CA ARG A 19 -5.08 6.56 6.07
C ARG A 19 -4.21 7.23 7.12
N VAL A 20 -3.13 6.54 7.49
CA VAL A 20 -2.16 7.07 8.45
C VAL A 20 -0.92 7.61 7.74
N LYS A 21 -0.36 6.86 6.78
CA LYS A 21 0.85 7.26 6.07
C LYS A 21 1.10 6.46 4.78
N PRO A 22 1.89 6.99 3.84
CA PRO A 22 2.48 6.20 2.76
C PRO A 22 3.29 5.02 3.29
N CYS A 23 3.31 3.92 2.53
CA CYS A 23 4.10 2.73 2.85
C CYS A 23 5.47 2.78 2.18
N SER A 24 6.50 3.08 2.96
CA SER A 24 7.90 2.97 2.51
C SER A 24 8.25 1.50 2.27
N ARG A 25 8.75 1.16 1.08
CA ARG A 25 9.14 -0.20 0.75
C ARG A 25 10.61 -0.45 1.09
N CYS A 26 10.87 -1.63 1.64
CA CYS A 26 12.20 -2.13 1.95
C CYS A 26 12.60 -3.25 0.98
N VAL A 27 13.83 -3.74 1.11
CA VAL A 27 14.42 -4.80 0.27
C VAL A 27 13.59 -6.09 0.21
N ILE A 28 12.68 -6.34 1.16
CA ILE A 28 11.84 -7.54 1.15
C ILE A 28 11.04 -7.65 -0.17
N THR A 29 10.60 -6.54 -0.76
CA THR A 29 9.90 -6.57 -2.05
C THR A 29 10.74 -7.06 -3.22
N THR A 30 12.07 -7.12 -3.09
CA THR A 30 12.97 -7.58 -4.15
C THR A 30 13.29 -9.07 -4.07
N THR A 31 12.64 -9.78 -3.15
CA THR A 31 12.77 -11.24 -3.00
C THR A 31 11.81 -11.94 -3.97
N ASP A 32 12.36 -12.76 -4.86
CA ASP A 32 11.56 -13.66 -5.69
C ASP A 32 10.80 -14.63 -4.78
N GLN A 33 9.46 -14.66 -4.91
CA GLN A 33 8.60 -15.44 -4.02
C GLN A 33 8.64 -16.95 -4.29
N ARG A 34 9.21 -17.40 -5.42
CA ARG A 34 9.35 -18.81 -5.78
C ARG A 34 10.72 -19.36 -5.38
N THR A 35 11.78 -18.59 -5.56
CA THR A 35 13.16 -19.04 -5.33
C THR A 35 13.77 -18.54 -4.03
N GLY A 36 13.24 -17.43 -3.46
CA GLY A 36 13.81 -16.76 -2.30
C GLY A 36 15.04 -15.91 -2.61
N GLU A 37 15.48 -15.85 -3.87
CA GLU A 37 16.62 -15.03 -4.28
C GLU A 37 16.27 -13.54 -4.27
N ARG A 38 17.26 -12.68 -4.00
CA ARG A 38 17.07 -11.23 -3.95
C ARG A 38 17.69 -10.53 -5.15
N GLY A 39 16.89 -9.70 -5.81
CA GLY A 39 17.33 -8.78 -6.85
C GLY A 39 17.34 -7.32 -6.40
N LYS A 40 17.45 -6.42 -7.38
CA LYS A 40 17.32 -4.96 -7.19
C LYS A 40 15.93 -4.42 -7.53
N GLU A 41 15.16 -5.18 -8.32
CA GLU A 41 13.79 -4.83 -8.69
C GLU A 41 12.79 -5.37 -7.66
N PRO A 42 11.66 -4.68 -7.42
CA PRO A 42 11.17 -3.49 -8.13
C PRO A 42 11.68 -2.15 -7.56
N LEU A 43 12.52 -2.15 -6.51
CA LEU A 43 12.92 -0.91 -5.84
C LEU A 43 13.71 0.04 -6.73
N LYS A 44 14.58 -0.50 -7.61
CA LYS A 44 15.32 0.33 -8.57
C LYS A 44 14.35 1.09 -9.48
N THR A 45 13.38 0.41 -10.09
CA THR A 45 12.37 1.06 -10.92
C THR A 45 11.49 2.02 -10.13
N LEU A 46 10.96 1.61 -8.97
CA LEU A 46 10.14 2.49 -8.13
C LEU A 46 10.90 3.74 -7.68
N SER A 47 12.20 3.66 -7.46
CA SER A 47 13.01 4.81 -7.03
C SER A 47 13.05 5.96 -8.03
N THR A 48 12.79 5.71 -9.31
CA THR A 48 12.83 6.76 -10.35
C THR A 48 11.61 7.68 -10.31
N TYR A 49 10.48 7.23 -9.74
CA TYR A 49 9.22 8.02 -9.74
C TYR A 49 8.43 7.99 -8.43
N ARG A 50 8.80 7.16 -7.45
CA ARG A 50 8.14 7.04 -6.14
C ARG A 50 9.02 7.43 -4.95
N ARG A 51 10.23 7.95 -5.21
CA ARG A 51 11.12 8.40 -4.15
C ARG A 51 10.63 9.73 -3.57
N LYS A 52 10.48 9.78 -2.25
CA LYS A 52 10.28 11.02 -1.47
C LYS A 52 11.31 11.04 -0.35
N GLY A 53 12.27 11.97 -0.42
CA GLY A 53 13.43 11.99 0.49
C GLY A 53 14.24 10.69 0.40
N ASN A 54 14.39 10.00 1.54
CA ASN A 54 15.13 8.75 1.65
C ASN A 54 14.26 7.49 1.54
N ALA A 55 12.97 7.63 1.25
CA ALA A 55 12.03 6.50 1.15
C ALA A 55 11.49 6.34 -0.28
N VAL A 56 11.28 5.10 -0.70
CA VAL A 56 10.54 4.75 -1.93
C VAL A 56 9.15 4.27 -1.52
N ASN A 57 8.11 5.01 -1.90
CA ASN A 57 6.75 4.80 -1.37
C ASN A 57 5.84 4.08 -2.36
N PHE A 58 5.23 2.98 -1.94
CA PHE A 58 4.26 2.24 -2.76
C PHE A 58 3.18 1.61 -1.87
N GLY A 59 1.93 2.02 -2.07
CA GLY A 59 0.80 1.70 -1.20
C GLY A 59 0.68 2.62 0.03
N GLN A 60 -0.37 2.41 0.81
CA GLN A 60 -0.74 3.20 1.98
C GLN A 60 -0.97 2.31 3.20
N ASN A 61 -0.62 2.80 4.38
CA ASN A 61 -0.96 2.17 5.64
C ASN A 61 -2.29 2.73 6.15
N LEU A 62 -3.26 1.84 6.38
CA LEU A 62 -4.59 2.14 6.90
C LEU A 62 -4.75 1.53 8.29
N ILE A 63 -5.53 2.18 9.15
CA ILE A 63 -6.01 1.60 10.41
C ILE A 63 -7.51 1.37 10.33
N GLY A 64 -7.99 0.24 10.83
CA GLY A 64 -9.43 -0.01 11.00
C GLY A 64 -9.95 0.78 12.19
N LEU A 65 -11.07 1.48 12.01
CA LEU A 65 -11.75 2.22 13.07
C LEU A 65 -12.76 1.35 13.82
N GLU A 66 -13.14 0.22 13.23
CA GLU A 66 -14.08 -0.76 13.77
C GLU A 66 -13.65 -2.19 13.40
N GLN A 67 -14.13 -3.18 14.15
CA GLN A 67 -13.94 -4.59 13.81
C GLN A 67 -14.97 -5.02 12.77
N GLY A 68 -14.58 -5.92 11.86
CA GLY A 68 -15.49 -6.42 10.84
C GLY A 68 -14.83 -7.45 9.93
N VAL A 69 -15.62 -7.95 8.98
CA VAL A 69 -15.18 -8.90 7.96
C VAL A 69 -15.18 -8.21 6.61
N LEU A 70 -14.02 -8.18 5.96
CA LEU A 70 -13.88 -7.78 4.56
C LEU A 70 -13.95 -9.00 3.65
N ARG A 71 -14.59 -8.84 2.48
CA ARG A 71 -14.66 -9.85 1.45
C ARG A 71 -14.21 -9.28 0.10
N VAL A 72 -13.64 -10.14 -0.73
CA VAL A 72 -13.38 -9.80 -2.13
C VAL A 72 -14.72 -9.48 -2.80
N GLY A 73 -14.78 -8.33 -3.48
CA GLY A 73 -16.00 -7.81 -4.10
C GLY A 73 -16.71 -6.73 -3.29
N ASP A 74 -16.32 -6.47 -2.05
CA ASP A 74 -16.87 -5.36 -1.27
C ASP A 74 -16.58 -4.01 -1.96
N ALA A 75 -17.62 -3.18 -2.08
CA ALA A 75 -17.49 -1.86 -2.67
C ALA A 75 -16.56 -0.98 -1.83
N VAL A 76 -15.63 -0.30 -2.51
CA VAL A 76 -14.70 0.66 -1.90
C VAL A 76 -15.21 2.07 -2.16
N ARG A 77 -15.41 2.84 -1.10
CA ARG A 77 -15.74 4.27 -1.15
C ARG A 77 -14.67 5.03 -0.39
N ALA A 78 -13.96 5.93 -1.07
CA ALA A 78 -12.90 6.73 -0.48
C ALA A 78 -13.22 8.21 -0.60
N CYS A 79 -12.92 8.96 0.47
CA CYS A 79 -12.97 10.42 0.51
C CYS A 79 -11.56 11.01 0.38
#